data_AF-A0A961G9Y3-F1
#
_entry.id   AF-A0A961G9Y3-F1
#
_cell.length_a   1.000
_cell.length_b   1.000
_cell.length_c   1.000
_cell.angle_alpha   90.00
_cell.angle_beta   90.00
_cell.angle_gamma   90.00
#
_symmetry.space_group_name_H-M   'P 1'
#
loop_
_entity.id
_entity.type
_entity.pdbx_description
1 polymer ?
#
loop_
_entity_poly.entity_id
_entity_poly.type
_entity_poly.pdbx_seq_one_letter_code
_entity_poly.pdbx_strand_id
1 'polypeptide(L)'
;MPHPRGRPTRRRRTRARALVAGVVAVLVGALVPVGPARAVTGAVAPVHDPTIVRDGDTWWAFSTGPRLPILRSDDLEHWTAAGEVFADGLPGWLTARI
;
A
#
# COMPACT_ATOMS: atom_id res chain seq x y z
N MET A 1 13.83 -19.90 -76.67
CA MET A 1 14.33 -19.05 -75.56
C MET A 1 13.24 -18.94 -74.50
N PRO A 2 13.34 -19.62 -73.34
CA PRO A 2 12.38 -19.47 -72.24
C PRO A 2 12.90 -18.49 -71.17
N HIS A 3 12.04 -17.58 -70.71
CA HIS A 3 12.30 -16.70 -69.55
C HIS A 3 11.10 -16.76 -68.55
N PRO A 4 11.27 -16.39 -67.27
CA PRO A 4 11.09 -17.32 -66.15
C PRO A 4 9.77 -17.11 -65.39
N ARG A 5 9.34 -18.17 -64.69
CA ARG A 5 8.19 -18.17 -63.79
C ARG A 5 8.52 -17.47 -62.47
N GLY A 6 7.83 -16.36 -62.18
CA GLY A 6 7.81 -15.74 -60.84
C GLY A 6 6.78 -16.41 -59.92
N ARG A 7 7.23 -16.94 -58.77
CA ARG A 7 6.38 -17.52 -57.72
C ARG A 7 5.65 -16.44 -56.90
N PRO A 8 4.48 -16.75 -56.32
CA PRO A 8 3.75 -15.82 -55.47
C PRO A 8 4.24 -15.92 -54.01
N THR A 9 4.54 -14.80 -53.34
CA THR A 9 4.80 -14.80 -51.89
C THR A 9 3.82 -13.91 -51.13
N ARG A 10 2.70 -14.57 -50.83
CA ARG A 10 1.75 -14.38 -49.72
C ARG A 10 2.26 -13.54 -48.54
N ARG A 11 1.91 -12.25 -48.51
CA ARG A 11 2.20 -11.34 -47.39
C ARG A 11 0.93 -10.98 -46.61
N ARG A 12 0.37 -11.90 -45.83
CA ARG A 12 -0.77 -11.63 -44.91
C ARG A 12 -0.80 -12.60 -43.73
N ARG A 13 0.01 -12.40 -42.68
CA ARG A 13 -0.17 -13.17 -41.41
C ARG A 13 0.18 -12.45 -40.09
N THR A 14 0.50 -11.15 -40.08
CA THR A 14 1.06 -10.52 -38.86
C THR A 14 0.10 -9.71 -37.99
N ARG A 15 -1.15 -9.43 -38.40
CA ARG A 15 -2.04 -8.55 -37.61
C ARG A 15 -2.91 -9.25 -36.56
N ALA A 16 -3.12 -10.57 -36.66
CA ALA A 16 -4.04 -11.28 -35.78
C ALA A 16 -3.47 -11.56 -34.37
N ARG A 17 -2.14 -11.58 -34.20
CA ARG A 17 -1.51 -11.93 -32.92
C ARG A 17 -1.49 -10.78 -31.90
N ALA A 18 -1.47 -9.53 -32.37
CA ALA A 18 -1.38 -8.36 -31.50
C ALA A 18 -2.70 -8.04 -30.76
N LEU A 19 -3.85 -8.35 -31.38
CA LEU A 19 -5.18 -8.08 -30.82
C LEU A 19 -5.55 -9.05 -29.68
N VAL A 20 -5.13 -10.32 -29.77
CA VAL A 20 -5.39 -11.35 -28.75
C VAL A 20 -4.58 -11.10 -27.48
N ALA A 21 -3.31 -10.69 -27.61
CA ALA A 21 -2.44 -10.39 -26.47
C ALA A 21 -2.93 -9.19 -25.65
N GLY A 22 -3.48 -8.15 -26.31
CA GLY A 22 -4.03 -6.97 -25.63
C GLY A 22 -5.30 -7.25 -24.82
N VAL A 23 -6.20 -8.11 -25.33
CA VAL A 23 -7.45 -8.46 -24.62
C VAL A 23 -7.19 -9.32 -23.39
N VAL A 24 -6.22 -10.24 -23.44
CA VAL A 24 -5.83 -11.08 -22.29
C VAL A 24 -5.21 -10.24 -21.17
N ALA A 25 -4.35 -9.26 -21.49
CA ALA A 25 -3.76 -8.38 -20.48
C ALA A 25 -4.80 -7.52 -19.73
N VAL A 26 -5.85 -7.05 -20.43
CA VAL A 26 -6.95 -6.29 -19.82
C VAL A 26 -7.83 -7.17 -18.94
N LEU A 27 -8.09 -8.43 -19.34
CA LEU A 27 -8.88 -9.36 -18.54
C LEU A 27 -8.15 -9.86 -17.29
N VAL A 28 -6.82 -10.01 -17.33
CA VAL A 28 -6.02 -10.44 -16.17
C VAL A 28 -5.85 -9.30 -15.15
N GLY A 29 -5.72 -8.04 -15.61
CA GLY A 29 -5.59 -6.88 -14.72
C GLY A 29 -6.86 -6.55 -13.92
N ALA A 30 -8.04 -6.92 -14.42
CA ALA A 30 -9.32 -6.71 -13.74
C ALA A 30 -9.63 -7.73 -12.63
N LEU A 31 -8.80 -8.77 -12.48
CA LEU A 31 -8.97 -9.83 -11.47
C LEU A 31 -8.11 -9.66 -10.22
N VAL A 32 -7.47 -8.51 -10.00
CA VAL A 32 -6.77 -8.28 -8.72
C VAL A 32 -7.82 -8.28 -7.61
N PRO A 33 -7.86 -9.31 -6.75
CA PRO A 33 -8.84 -9.34 -5.69
C PRO A 33 -8.46 -8.23 -4.71
N VAL A 34 -9.38 -7.29 -4.49
CA VAL A 34 -9.31 -6.42 -3.33
C VAL A 34 -9.55 -7.32 -2.13
N GLY A 35 -8.47 -7.70 -1.45
CA GLY A 35 -8.56 -8.48 -0.23
C GLY A 35 -9.39 -7.75 0.81
N PRO A 36 -10.05 -8.46 1.75
CA PRO A 36 -10.77 -7.80 2.83
C PRO A 36 -9.82 -6.89 3.59
N ALA A 37 -10.36 -5.78 4.12
CA ALA A 37 -9.61 -4.96 5.06
C ALA A 37 -9.10 -5.85 6.19
N ARG A 38 -7.80 -5.78 6.47
CA ARG A 38 -7.20 -6.53 7.58
C ARG A 38 -7.77 -5.98 8.88
N ALA A 39 -8.32 -6.87 9.70
CA ALA A 39 -8.72 -6.50 11.04
C ALA A 39 -7.46 -6.15 11.84
N VAL A 40 -7.46 -4.99 12.47
CA VAL A 40 -6.43 -4.61 13.44
C VAL A 40 -6.96 -4.87 14.85
N THR A 41 -6.08 -5.28 15.76
CA THR A 41 -6.42 -5.68 17.12
C THR A 41 -5.48 -5.05 18.15
N GLY A 42 -5.89 -5.09 19.43
CA GLY A 42 -5.12 -4.56 20.54
C GLY A 42 -5.48 -3.10 20.85
N ALA A 43 -4.47 -2.25 21.02
CA ALA A 43 -4.60 -0.84 21.46
C ALA A 43 -5.16 0.09 20.36
N VAL A 44 -6.20 -0.33 19.64
CA VAL A 44 -6.72 0.33 18.43
C VAL A 44 -7.96 1.18 18.68
N ALA A 45 -8.45 1.27 19.92
CA ALA A 45 -9.63 2.06 20.26
C ALA A 45 -9.58 2.65 21.70
N PRO A 46 -9.86 3.96 21.87
CA PRO A 46 -9.97 4.99 20.83
C PRO A 46 -8.59 5.41 20.29
N VAL A 47 -8.51 5.68 18.98
CA VAL A 47 -7.33 6.28 18.31
C VAL A 47 -7.84 7.38 17.37
N HIS A 48 -7.32 8.60 17.54
CA HIS A 48 -7.67 9.76 16.71
C HIS A 48 -6.47 10.23 15.90
N ASP A 49 -6.71 10.63 14.65
CA ASP A 49 -5.72 11.22 13.74
C ASP A 49 -4.34 10.51 13.70
N PRO A 50 -4.27 9.19 13.45
CA PRO A 50 -3.02 8.45 13.54
C PRO A 50 -2.02 8.85 12.45
N THR A 51 -0.75 8.99 12.84
CA THR A 51 0.41 9.08 11.95
C THR A 51 1.34 7.90 12.22
N ILE A 52 1.73 7.15 11.19
CA ILE A 52 2.53 5.92 11.32
C ILE A 52 3.90 6.09 10.66
N VAL A 53 4.95 5.65 11.35
CA VAL A 53 6.33 5.53 10.85
C VAL A 53 6.88 4.14 11.15
N ARG A 54 7.94 3.72 10.45
CA ARG A 54 8.67 2.48 10.72
C ARG A 54 10.12 2.79 11.09
N ASP A 55 10.62 2.12 12.12
CA ASP A 55 12.04 2.09 12.48
C ASP A 55 12.48 0.63 12.68
N GLY A 56 13.48 0.19 11.92
CA GLY A 56 13.84 -1.23 11.81
C GLY A 56 12.64 -2.09 11.40
N ASP A 57 12.30 -3.08 12.23
CA ASP A 57 11.17 -3.98 12.02
C ASP A 57 9.91 -3.59 12.80
N THR A 58 9.94 -2.46 13.50
CA THR A 58 8.81 -2.01 14.33
C THR A 58 8.14 -0.79 13.70
N TRP A 59 6.81 -0.84 13.67
CA TRP A 59 5.92 0.25 13.32
C TRP A 59 5.52 1.02 14.57
N TRP A 60 5.50 2.33 14.45
CA TRP A 60 5.13 3.26 15.51
C TRP A 60 3.99 4.14 15.03
N ALA A 61 2.91 4.22 15.79
CA ALA A 61 1.83 5.16 15.54
C ALA A 61 1.76 6.21 16.65
N PHE A 62 1.53 7.46 16.24
CA PHE A 62 1.26 8.58 17.12
C PHE A 62 -0.16 9.05 16.86
N SER A 63 -0.91 9.37 17.91
CA SER A 63 -2.33 9.73 17.78
C SER A 63 -2.66 10.98 18.59
N THR A 64 -3.72 11.69 18.19
CA THR A 64 -4.30 12.76 19.00
C THR A 64 -4.82 12.19 20.31
N GLY A 65 -4.36 12.76 21.44
CA GLY A 65 -4.78 12.34 22.77
C GLY A 65 -3.93 12.99 23.88
N PRO A 66 -4.24 12.68 25.15
CA PRO A 66 -3.44 13.15 26.28
C PRO A 66 -1.96 12.83 26.11
N ARG A 67 -1.10 13.84 26.22
CA ARG A 67 0.37 13.73 26.17
C ARG A 67 0.94 13.08 24.89
N LEU A 68 0.14 12.99 23.82
CA LEU A 68 0.48 12.41 22.52
C LEU A 68 0.83 10.90 22.61
N PRO A 69 -0.19 10.00 22.66
CA PRO A 69 0.01 8.56 22.81
C PRO A 69 0.82 7.93 21.68
N ILE A 70 1.56 6.87 22.05
CA ILE A 70 2.40 6.07 21.15
C ILE A 70 1.89 4.64 21.17
N LEU A 71 1.71 4.06 19.99
CA LEU A 71 1.41 2.65 19.79
C LEU A 71 2.54 2.03 18.99
N ARG A 72 2.77 0.73 19.18
CA ARG A 72 3.72 -0.05 18.39
C ARG A 72 3.12 -1.33 17.85
N SER A 73 3.63 -1.78 16.72
CA SER A 73 3.28 -3.06 16.09
C SER A 73 4.48 -3.59 15.31
N ASP A 74 4.65 -4.91 15.24
CA ASP A 74 5.68 -5.52 14.40
C ASP A 74 5.11 -5.97 13.03
N ASP A 75 3.78 -5.95 12.86
CA ASP A 75 3.09 -6.54 11.71
C ASP A 75 1.94 -5.69 11.11
N LEU A 76 1.70 -4.49 11.65
CA LEU A 76 0.57 -3.59 11.34
C LEU A 76 -0.82 -4.14 11.69
N GLU A 77 -0.93 -5.35 12.24
CA GLU A 77 -2.20 -6.00 12.61
C GLU A 77 -2.41 -5.98 14.13
N HIS A 78 -1.37 -6.27 14.90
CA HIS A 78 -1.41 -6.32 16.36
C HIS A 78 -0.73 -5.09 16.95
N TRP A 79 -1.51 -4.23 17.61
CA TRP A 79 -1.04 -2.97 18.16
C TRP A 79 -1.00 -3.01 19.69
N THR A 80 0.08 -2.50 20.26
CA THR A 80 0.29 -2.39 21.71
C THR A 80 0.55 -0.95 22.09
N ALA A 81 0.05 -0.51 23.25
CA ALA A 81 0.37 0.80 23.79
C ALA A 81 1.85 0.83 24.20
N ALA A 82 2.55 1.91 23.82
CA ALA A 82 3.99 2.06 24.00
C ALA A 82 4.37 3.34 24.78
N GLY A 83 3.39 3.96 25.44
CA GLY A 83 3.58 5.18 26.24
C GLY A 83 3.06 6.42 25.51
N GLU A 84 3.63 7.57 25.85
CA GLU A 84 3.27 8.88 25.29
C GLU A 84 4.56 9.68 25.04
N VAL A 85 4.54 10.60 24.08
CA VAL A 85 5.71 11.44 23.76
C VAL A 85 6.09 12.33 24.93
N PHE A 86 5.09 12.84 25.66
CA PHE A 86 5.30 13.68 26.84
C PHE A 86 5.06 12.89 28.12
N ALA A 87 5.84 11.83 28.34
CA ALA A 87 5.71 10.94 29.49
C ALA A 87 5.81 11.69 30.84
N ASP A 88 6.73 12.65 30.95
CA ASP A 88 6.97 13.43 32.17
C ASP A 88 6.05 14.66 32.32
N GLY A 89 5.03 14.78 31.47
CA GLY A 89 4.09 15.90 31.45
C GLY A 89 4.33 16.87 30.30
N LEU A 90 3.41 17.83 30.16
CA LEU A 90 3.45 18.79 29.06
C LEU A 90 4.71 19.68 29.15
N PRO A 91 5.31 20.06 28.01
CA PRO A 91 6.41 21.02 27.99
C PRO A 91 6.07 22.31 28.76
N GLY A 92 7.00 22.83 29.54
CA GLY A 92 6.72 23.97 30.44
C GLY A 92 6.21 25.24 29.75
N TRP A 93 6.54 25.44 28.47
CA TRP A 93 6.03 26.58 27.70
C TRP A 93 4.53 26.47 27.36
N LEU A 94 3.94 25.26 27.38
CA LEU A 94 2.49 25.04 27.26
C LEU A 94 1.78 25.37 28.57
N THR A 95 2.34 24.98 29.71
CA THR A 95 1.72 25.18 31.02
C THR A 95 1.86 26.60 31.55
N ALA A 96 2.86 27.36 31.08
CA ALA A 96 3.07 28.75 31.50
C ALA A 96 2.09 29.77 30.87
N ARG A 97 1.23 29.36 29.94
CA ARG A 97 0.35 30.26 29.17
C ARG A 97 -1.15 29.98 29.34
N ILE A 98 -1.51 29.17 30.32
CA ILE A 98 -2.89 28.85 30.71
C ILE A 98 -3.21 29.48 32.07
#